data_AF-A0A220TYC6-F1
#
_entry.id   AF-A0A220TYC6-F1
#
_cell.length_a   1.000
_cell.length_b   1.000
_cell.length_c   1.000
_cell.angle_alpha   90.00
_cell.angle_beta   90.00
_cell.angle_gamma   90.00
#
_symmetry.space_group_name_H-M   'P 1'
#
loop_
_entity.id
_entity.type
_entity.pdbx_description
1 polymer ?
#
loop_
_entity_poly.entity_id
_entity_poly.type
_entity_poly.pdbx_seq_one_letter_code
_entity_poly.pdbx_strand_id
1 'polypeptide(L)'
;MKKQTYKLFVIALFASLLLLTAGCTGNAEQETQDENIETIESVLQKALTGPNDELKKIFNNEEIEDLVQYDKDHFEEYFANETSYVEFVSQNNGSGILIQAMKYDYSFKVKNIEYEKTESEEIIYDFTVELQYQKEGSEKSEVEIVTGEANLNEEHKIEDMLIRIDEFLGSLVN
;
A
#
# COMPACT_ATOMS: atom_id res chain seq x y z
N MET A 1 -39.20 -15.02 -65.21
CA MET A 1 -40.26 -14.09 -64.74
C MET A 1 -40.14 -13.96 -63.22
N LYS A 2 -40.22 -12.71 -62.71
CA LYS A 2 -40.40 -12.27 -61.30
C LYS A 2 -39.15 -12.40 -60.39
N LYS A 3 -38.39 -11.31 -60.21
CA LYS A 3 -38.51 -10.20 -59.22
C LYS A 3 -38.12 -10.68 -57.81
N GLN A 4 -36.93 -10.38 -57.29
CA GLN A 4 -36.51 -9.09 -56.73
C GLN A 4 -37.44 -8.63 -55.59
N THR A 5 -37.21 -9.12 -54.37
CA THR A 5 -37.48 -8.46 -53.07
C THR A 5 -37.18 -9.43 -51.91
N TYR A 6 -35.91 -9.58 -51.52
CA TYR A 6 -35.54 -10.21 -50.23
C TYR A 6 -34.42 -9.47 -49.51
N LYS A 7 -34.03 -8.29 -50.00
CA LYS A 7 -33.21 -7.34 -49.23
C LYS A 7 -34.20 -6.46 -48.47
N LEU A 8 -34.12 -6.44 -47.14
CA LEU A 8 -34.82 -5.55 -46.17
C LEU A 8 -35.79 -6.21 -45.15
N PHE A 9 -35.79 -7.53 -44.95
CA PHE A 9 -36.56 -8.15 -43.86
C PHE A 9 -35.78 -9.19 -43.03
N VAL A 10 -34.50 -8.91 -42.78
CA VAL A 10 -33.71 -9.59 -41.72
C VAL A 10 -33.14 -8.55 -40.74
N ILE A 11 -33.76 -7.37 -40.69
CA ILE A 11 -33.44 -6.28 -39.75
C ILE A 11 -34.52 -6.29 -38.67
N ALA A 12 -34.42 -7.24 -37.74
CA ALA A 12 -34.99 -7.24 -36.38
C ALA A 12 -34.94 -8.70 -35.87
N LEU A 13 -34.29 -8.93 -34.71
CA LEU A 13 -33.85 -10.23 -34.14
C LEU A 13 -32.45 -10.61 -34.63
N PHE A 14 -31.34 -10.08 -34.12
CA PHE A 14 -30.91 -10.06 -32.72
C PHE A 14 -30.05 -8.82 -32.48
N ALA A 15 -30.65 -7.74 -31.98
CA ALA A 15 -29.93 -6.66 -31.31
C ALA A 15 -29.79 -7.06 -29.83
N SER A 16 -28.87 -7.97 -29.53
CA SER A 16 -28.44 -8.31 -28.17
C SER A 16 -27.16 -9.15 -28.24
N LEU A 17 -26.07 -8.54 -28.67
CA LEU A 17 -24.73 -9.08 -28.45
C LEU A 17 -23.69 -7.96 -28.41
N LEU A 18 -23.93 -7.01 -27.52
CA LEU A 18 -22.92 -6.10 -26.99
C LEU A 18 -23.23 -6.02 -25.50
N LEU A 19 -22.23 -6.33 -24.67
CA LEU A 19 -22.14 -6.20 -23.20
C LEU A 19 -21.61 -7.50 -22.56
N LEU A 20 -20.38 -7.90 -22.89
CA LEU A 20 -19.54 -8.72 -22.00
C LEU A 20 -18.06 -8.35 -22.20
N THR A 21 -17.71 -7.12 -21.84
CA THR A 21 -16.34 -6.77 -21.42
C THR A 21 -16.44 -6.05 -20.08
N ALA A 22 -16.88 -6.80 -19.08
CA ALA A 22 -16.59 -6.53 -17.67
C ALA A 22 -15.94 -7.81 -17.13
N GLY A 23 -14.73 -8.09 -17.60
CA GLY A 23 -13.83 -9.02 -16.95
C GLY A 23 -13.05 -8.26 -15.89
N CYS A 24 -13.73 -7.73 -14.87
CA CYS A 24 -13.08 -7.43 -13.61
C CYS A 24 -12.78 -8.79 -12.97
N THR A 25 -11.65 -9.39 -13.34
CA THR A 25 -11.07 -10.48 -12.58
C THR A 25 -10.37 -9.84 -11.38
N GLY A 26 -11.16 -9.50 -10.38
CA GLY A 26 -10.73 -9.12 -9.05
C GLY A 26 -11.74 -9.75 -8.13
N ASN A 27 -11.56 -11.05 -7.87
CA ASN A 27 -12.37 -11.78 -6.93
C ASN A 27 -11.92 -11.37 -5.52
N ALA A 28 -12.25 -10.15 -5.14
CA ALA A 28 -12.33 -9.76 -3.75
C ALA A 28 -13.81 -9.50 -3.51
N GLU A 29 -14.46 -10.48 -2.90
CA GLU A 29 -15.73 -10.27 -2.24
C GLU A 29 -15.59 -9.00 -1.41
N GLN A 30 -16.47 -8.03 -1.66
CA GLN A 30 -16.62 -6.84 -0.84
C GLN A 30 -17.30 -7.29 0.46
N GLU A 31 -16.60 -8.13 1.24
CA GLU A 31 -16.89 -8.39 2.63
C GLU A 31 -16.66 -7.08 3.39
N THR A 32 -17.40 -6.88 4.48
CA THR A 32 -17.09 -5.80 5.43
C THR A 32 -15.60 -5.84 5.73
N GLN A 33 -14.88 -4.79 5.34
CA GLN A 33 -13.43 -4.73 5.49
C GLN A 33 -13.11 -4.84 6.99
N ASP A 34 -12.27 -5.81 7.34
CA ASP A 34 -11.82 -6.07 8.71
C ASP A 34 -11.09 -4.83 9.23
N GLU A 35 -11.56 -4.22 10.32
CA GLU A 35 -10.96 -3.01 10.90
C GLU A 35 -9.47 -3.18 11.23
N ASN A 36 -9.03 -4.41 11.55
CA ASN A 36 -7.60 -4.70 11.72
C ASN A 36 -6.83 -4.48 10.43
N ILE A 37 -7.37 -4.98 9.32
CA ILE A 37 -6.76 -4.86 7.98
C ILE A 37 -6.73 -3.38 7.58
N GLU A 38 -7.78 -2.60 7.85
CA GLU A 38 -7.78 -1.16 7.56
C GLU A 38 -6.67 -0.41 8.31
N THR A 39 -6.46 -0.72 9.60
CA THR A 39 -5.36 -0.16 10.40
C THR A 39 -4.00 -0.52 9.80
N ILE A 40 -3.77 -1.80 9.47
CA ILE A 40 -2.52 -2.28 8.87
C ILE A 40 -2.25 -1.59 7.53
N GLU A 41 -3.24 -1.59 6.63
CA GLU A 41 -3.12 -0.95 5.32
C GLU A 41 -2.83 0.55 5.45
N SER A 42 -3.48 1.24 6.38
CA SER A 42 -3.26 2.67 6.61
C SER A 42 -1.81 2.97 6.99
N VAL A 43 -1.23 2.20 7.91
CA VAL A 43 0.17 2.38 8.32
C VAL A 43 1.13 2.04 7.19
N LEU A 44 0.92 0.92 6.49
CA LEU A 44 1.77 0.51 5.37
C LEU A 44 1.72 1.52 4.22
N GLN A 45 0.54 2.03 3.87
CA GLN A 45 0.39 3.05 2.84
C GLN A 45 1.16 4.33 3.19
N LYS A 46 1.09 4.79 4.45
CA LYS A 46 1.80 5.98 4.91
C LYS A 46 3.32 5.78 4.99
N ALA A 47 3.78 4.63 5.47
CA ALA A 47 5.21 4.33 5.63
C ALA A 47 5.90 3.98 4.30
N LEU A 48 5.17 3.43 3.33
CA LEU A 48 5.72 2.88 2.09
C LEU A 48 5.26 3.59 0.81
N THR A 49 4.55 4.72 0.91
CA THR A 49 4.22 5.57 -0.24
C THR A 49 4.72 6.99 -0.02
N GLY A 50 5.61 7.43 -0.90
CA GLY A 50 6.25 8.74 -0.78
C GLY A 50 7.64 8.73 -1.41
N PRO A 51 8.52 9.68 -1.06
CA PRO A 51 8.31 10.78 -0.12
C PRO A 51 7.31 11.82 -0.64
N ASN A 52 6.46 12.37 0.24
CA ASN A 52 5.53 13.46 -0.07
C ASN A 52 6.21 14.85 0.07
N ASP A 53 5.57 15.92 -0.41
CA ASP A 53 6.17 17.26 -0.41
C ASP A 53 6.42 17.83 0.99
N GLU A 54 5.59 17.47 1.96
CA GLU A 54 5.75 17.86 3.37
C GLU A 54 7.03 17.25 3.96
N LEU A 55 7.20 15.93 3.84
CA LEU A 55 8.36 15.22 4.34
C LEU A 55 9.65 15.67 3.64
N LYS A 56 9.60 15.93 2.32
CA LYS A 56 10.73 16.51 1.59
C LYS A 56 11.14 17.87 2.14
N LYS A 57 10.18 18.73 2.50
CA LYS A 57 10.47 20.04 3.07
C LYS A 57 11.11 19.92 4.44
N ILE A 58 10.60 19.03 5.30
CA ILE A 58 11.17 18.74 6.62
C ILE A 58 12.61 18.24 6.48
N PHE A 59 12.82 17.25 5.60
CA PHE A 59 14.14 16.67 5.34
C PHE A 59 15.16 17.72 4.86
N ASN A 60 14.78 18.60 3.93
CA ASN A 60 15.67 19.64 3.40
C ASN A 60 16.00 20.75 4.41
N ASN A 61 15.16 20.94 5.43
CA ASN A 61 15.41 21.93 6.49
C ASN A 61 16.23 21.37 7.66
N GLU A 62 16.45 20.04 7.71
CA GLU A 62 17.18 19.35 8.79
C GLU A 62 16.59 19.54 10.20
N GLU A 63 15.28 19.82 10.29
CA GLU A 63 14.57 20.09 11.55
C GLU A 63 14.06 18.77 12.18
N ILE A 64 14.79 18.25 13.17
CA ILE A 64 14.46 16.97 13.83
C ILE A 64 13.10 17.03 14.55
N GLU A 65 12.77 18.15 15.18
CA GLU A 65 11.50 18.32 15.90
C GLU A 65 10.30 18.21 14.94
N ASP A 66 10.41 18.79 13.74
CA ASP A 66 9.39 18.70 12.70
C ASP A 66 9.22 17.26 12.20
N LEU A 67 10.30 16.47 12.14
CA LEU A 67 10.23 15.06 11.76
C LEU A 67 9.51 14.22 12.82
N VAL A 68 9.83 14.44 14.10
CA VAL A 68 9.14 13.76 15.21
C VAL A 68 7.65 14.09 15.20
N GLN A 69 7.30 15.35 14.95
CA GLN A 69 5.90 15.77 14.86
C GLN A 69 5.21 15.16 13.63
N TYR A 70 5.90 15.08 12.49
CA TYR A 70 5.39 14.43 11.29
C TYR A 70 5.02 12.97 11.56
N ASP A 71 5.91 12.19 12.16
CA ASP A 71 5.61 10.78 12.48
C ASP A 71 4.46 10.67 13.47
N LYS A 72 4.41 11.55 14.47
CA LYS A 72 3.34 11.56 15.46
C LYS A 72 1.97 11.78 14.81
N ASP A 73 1.87 12.80 13.97
CA ASP A 73 0.62 13.17 13.28
C ASP A 73 0.15 12.10 12.28
N HIS A 74 1.09 11.32 11.73
CA HIS A 74 0.77 10.31 10.72
C HIS A 74 0.52 8.92 11.28
N PHE A 75 1.12 8.58 12.43
CA PHE A 75 1.17 7.20 12.90
C PHE A 75 0.61 6.99 14.32
N GLU A 76 0.74 7.94 15.26
CA GLU A 76 0.43 7.71 16.69
C GLU A 76 -0.98 7.14 16.91
N GLU A 77 -1.97 7.62 16.15
CA GLU A 77 -3.36 7.19 16.29
C GLU A 77 -3.60 5.71 15.98
N TYR A 78 -2.72 5.02 15.24
CA TYR A 78 -2.89 3.62 14.84
C TYR A 78 -2.35 2.63 15.88
N PHE A 79 -1.56 3.10 16.86
CA PHE A 79 -0.91 2.25 17.85
C PHE A 79 -1.69 2.18 19.16
N ALA A 80 -1.56 1.05 19.85
CA ALA A 80 -2.31 0.77 21.07
C ALA A 80 -1.93 1.70 22.23
N ASN A 81 -0.70 2.19 22.23
CA ASN A 81 -0.15 3.08 23.25
C ASN A 81 1.14 3.76 22.76
N GLU A 82 1.65 4.70 23.55
CA GLU A 82 2.89 5.43 23.28
C GLU A 82 4.10 4.50 23.12
N THR A 83 4.18 3.40 23.89
CA THR A 83 5.32 2.47 23.80
C THR A 83 5.35 1.77 22.45
N SER A 84 4.22 1.19 22.01
CA SER A 84 4.09 0.56 20.69
C SER A 84 4.40 1.52 19.54
N TYR A 85 3.92 2.77 19.61
CA TYR A 85 4.26 3.81 18.63
C TYR A 85 5.76 4.14 18.61
N VAL A 86 6.36 4.38 19.79
CA VAL A 86 7.78 4.72 19.91
C VAL A 86 8.65 3.56 19.41
N GLU A 87 8.30 2.32 19.72
CA GLU A 87 8.99 1.13 19.23
C GLU A 87 8.97 1.06 17.71
N PHE A 88 7.81 1.32 17.07
CA PHE A 88 7.70 1.37 15.62
C PHE A 88 8.63 2.40 14.99
N VAL A 89 8.58 3.67 15.43
CA VAL A 89 9.41 4.74 14.83
C VAL A 89 10.90 4.57 15.16
N SER A 90 11.24 4.05 16.35
CA SER A 90 12.64 3.84 16.76
C SER A 90 13.36 2.76 15.96
N GLN A 91 12.61 1.82 15.37
CA GLN A 91 13.10 0.81 14.43
C GLN A 91 13.30 1.36 13.01
N ASN A 92 13.29 2.69 12.83
CA ASN A 92 13.41 3.36 11.55
C ASN A 92 12.26 3.03 10.57
N ASN A 93 11.10 2.61 11.09
CA ASN A 93 9.85 2.58 10.32
C ASN A 93 9.25 4.01 10.22
N GLY A 94 8.01 4.11 9.74
CA GLY A 94 7.34 5.40 9.53
C GLY A 94 8.07 6.25 8.49
N SER A 95 8.35 7.52 8.81
CA SER A 95 9.11 8.42 7.94
C SER A 95 10.56 7.97 7.69
N GLY A 96 11.13 7.16 8.59
CA GLY A 96 12.52 6.68 8.50
C GLY A 96 12.80 5.91 7.20
N ILE A 97 11.84 5.12 6.72
CA ILE A 97 11.92 4.40 5.43
C ILE A 97 11.99 5.39 4.27
N LEU A 98 11.08 6.37 4.24
CA LEU A 98 11.00 7.37 3.18
C LEU A 98 12.18 8.34 3.19
N ILE A 99 12.79 8.58 4.36
CA ILE A 99 14.06 9.31 4.47
C ILE A 99 15.20 8.57 3.78
N GLN A 100 15.29 7.25 3.94
CA GLN A 100 16.29 6.48 3.20
C GLN A 100 16.04 6.55 1.69
N ALA A 101 14.78 6.46 1.26
CA ALA A 101 14.43 6.64 -0.15
C ALA A 101 14.89 8.01 -0.68
N MET A 102 14.59 9.10 0.04
CA MET A 102 15.01 10.46 -0.31
C MET A 102 16.53 10.61 -0.44
N LYS A 103 17.30 10.02 0.49
CA LYS A 103 18.77 10.10 0.46
C LYS A 103 19.39 9.56 -0.83
N TYR A 104 18.70 8.64 -1.51
CA TYR A 104 19.16 7.99 -2.73
C TYR A 104 18.30 8.31 -3.95
N ASP A 105 17.50 9.37 -3.86
CA ASP A 105 16.62 9.88 -4.91
C ASP A 105 15.60 8.85 -5.40
N TYR A 106 15.02 8.05 -4.50
CA TYR A 106 13.95 7.11 -4.81
C TYR A 106 12.59 7.60 -4.31
N SER A 107 11.55 7.17 -5.03
CA SER A 107 10.16 7.22 -4.57
C SER A 107 9.55 5.83 -4.57
N PHE A 108 8.63 5.61 -3.65
CA PHE A 108 7.92 4.37 -3.41
C PHE A 108 6.42 4.53 -3.59
N LYS A 109 5.77 3.43 -3.99
CA LYS A 109 4.32 3.33 -4.10
C LYS A 109 3.88 1.90 -3.81
N VAL A 110 2.95 1.75 -2.88
CA VAL A 110 2.28 0.47 -2.65
C VAL A 110 1.39 0.12 -3.85
N LYS A 111 1.58 -1.07 -4.42
CA LYS A 111 0.79 -1.60 -5.55
C LYS A 111 -0.32 -2.52 -5.08
N ASN A 112 0.02 -3.39 -4.15
CA ASN A 112 -0.87 -4.38 -3.56
C ASN A 112 -0.41 -4.68 -2.13
N ILE A 113 -1.34 -5.07 -1.28
CA ILE A 113 -1.07 -5.62 0.05
C ILE A 113 -1.87 -6.91 0.14
N GLU A 114 -1.19 -8.01 0.44
CA GLU A 114 -1.80 -9.29 0.78
C GLU A 114 -1.60 -9.53 2.27
N TYR A 115 -2.55 -10.23 2.89
CA TYR A 115 -2.56 -10.50 4.32
C TYR A 115 -3.08 -11.90 4.60
N GLU A 116 -2.50 -12.53 5.60
CA GLU A 116 -2.92 -13.83 6.12
C GLU A 116 -2.94 -13.73 7.64
N LYS A 117 -4.10 -14.01 8.24
CA LYS A 117 -4.20 -14.11 9.70
C LYS A 117 -3.49 -15.39 10.14
N THR A 118 -2.63 -15.29 11.14
CA THR A 118 -1.93 -16.46 11.69
C THR A 118 -2.89 -17.35 12.51
N GLU A 119 -2.46 -18.58 12.78
CA GLU A 119 -3.18 -19.54 13.64
C GLU A 119 -3.03 -19.23 15.15
N SER A 120 -2.50 -18.05 15.52
CA SER A 120 -2.34 -17.62 16.90
C SER A 120 -3.68 -17.34 17.58
N GLU A 121 -3.72 -17.44 18.91
CA GLU A 121 -4.84 -16.93 19.70
C GLU A 121 -4.85 -15.39 19.74
N GLU A 122 -3.71 -14.75 19.46
CA GLU A 122 -3.56 -13.30 19.32
C GLU A 122 -3.98 -12.82 17.91
N ILE A 123 -4.24 -11.52 17.75
CA ILE A 123 -4.65 -10.92 16.46
C ILE A 123 -3.38 -10.54 15.68
N ILE A 124 -2.74 -11.56 15.08
CA ILE A 124 -1.52 -11.39 14.31
C ILE A 124 -1.79 -11.67 12.82
N TYR A 125 -1.36 -10.75 11.97
CA TYR A 125 -1.39 -10.88 10.51
C TYR A 125 0.03 -10.85 9.94
N ASP A 126 0.34 -11.85 9.12
CA ASP A 126 1.44 -11.74 8.16
C ASP A 126 0.96 -10.90 6.97
N PHE A 127 1.84 -10.04 6.45
CA PHE A 127 1.55 -9.26 5.25
C PHE A 127 2.67 -9.32 4.21
N THR A 128 2.26 -9.16 2.96
CA THR A 128 3.15 -9.02 1.80
C THR A 128 2.75 -7.79 1.00
N VAL A 129 3.70 -6.89 0.77
CA VAL A 129 3.52 -5.64 0.03
C VAL A 129 4.27 -5.73 -1.30
N GLU A 130 3.56 -5.52 -2.40
CA GLU A 130 4.19 -5.22 -3.68
C GLU A 130 4.58 -3.74 -3.69
N LEU A 131 5.87 -3.46 -3.47
CA LEU A 131 6.41 -2.12 -3.38
C LEU A 131 7.02 -1.70 -4.72
N GLN A 132 6.34 -0.82 -5.44
CA GLN A 132 6.94 -0.19 -6.61
C GLN A 132 7.95 0.88 -6.16
N TYR A 133 9.13 0.89 -6.76
CA TYR A 133 10.13 1.93 -6.55
C TYR A 133 10.66 2.51 -7.86
N GLN A 134 11.03 3.79 -7.82
CA GLN A 134 11.50 4.53 -8.99
C GLN A 134 12.54 5.56 -8.58
N LYS A 135 13.69 5.53 -9.26
CA LYS A 135 14.72 6.57 -9.13
C LYS A 135 14.28 7.85 -9.82
N GLU A 136 14.51 9.00 -9.20
CA GLU A 136 14.18 10.30 -9.76
C GLU A 136 14.91 10.51 -11.10
N GLY A 137 14.18 11.05 -12.09
CA GLY A 137 14.69 11.22 -13.46
C GLY A 137 14.73 9.94 -14.31
N SER A 138 14.44 8.76 -13.74
CA SER A 138 14.25 7.52 -14.50
C SER A 138 12.80 7.40 -14.98
N GLU A 139 12.58 6.89 -16.20
CA GLU A 139 11.25 6.46 -16.66
C GLU A 139 10.92 5.02 -16.24
N LYS A 140 11.91 4.27 -15.74
CA LYS A 140 11.76 2.89 -15.29
C LYS A 140 11.38 2.85 -13.82
N SER A 141 10.42 1.99 -13.52
CA SER A 141 10.09 1.57 -12.16
C SER A 141 10.25 0.06 -12.05
N GLU A 142 10.60 -0.39 -10.86
CA GLU A 142 10.77 -1.79 -10.49
C GLU A 142 9.83 -2.10 -9.32
N VAL A 143 9.67 -3.37 -8.99
CA VAL A 143 8.82 -3.84 -7.90
C VAL A 143 9.63 -4.77 -7.02
N GLU A 144 9.60 -4.50 -5.72
CA GLU A 144 10.15 -5.35 -4.67
C GLU A 144 9.01 -5.97 -3.85
N ILE A 145 9.26 -7.14 -3.26
CA ILE A 145 8.32 -7.79 -2.34
C ILE A 145 8.80 -7.56 -0.91
N VAL A 146 8.06 -6.76 -0.16
CA VAL A 146 8.33 -6.49 1.25
C VAL A 146 7.39 -7.32 2.10
N THR A 147 7.91 -8.07 3.06
CA THR A 147 7.10 -8.87 3.98
C THR A 147 7.13 -8.29 5.38
N GLY A 148 6.20 -8.69 6.23
CA GLY A 148 6.14 -8.19 7.58
C GLY A 148 5.04 -8.86 8.39
N GLU A 149 4.89 -8.40 9.62
CA GLU A 149 3.91 -8.89 10.57
C GLU A 149 3.33 -7.71 11.35
N ALA A 150 2.05 -7.79 11.70
CA ALA A 150 1.40 -6.83 12.58
C ALA A 150 0.60 -7.58 13.66
N ASN A 151 0.88 -7.24 14.92
CA ASN A 151 0.11 -7.68 16.08
C ASN A 151 -0.83 -6.56 16.52
N LEU A 152 -2.11 -6.88 16.70
CA LEU A 152 -3.16 -5.93 17.06
C LEU A 152 -3.89 -6.38 18.32
N ASN A 153 -4.51 -5.41 18.99
CA ASN A 153 -5.44 -5.68 20.07
C ASN A 153 -6.90 -5.70 19.60
N GLU A 154 -7.81 -6.03 20.52
CA GLU A 154 -9.27 -6.06 20.28
C GLU A 154 -9.88 -4.68 19.93
N GLU A 155 -9.12 -3.58 20.09
CA GLU A 155 -9.50 -2.23 19.67
C GLU A 155 -8.97 -1.87 18.27
N HIS A 156 -8.46 -2.87 17.52
CA HIS A 156 -7.91 -2.73 16.18
C HIS A 156 -6.70 -1.79 16.12
N LYS A 157 -5.96 -1.67 17.23
CA LYS A 157 -4.72 -0.88 17.34
C LYS A 157 -3.51 -1.78 17.34
N ILE A 158 -2.43 -1.30 16.72
CA ILE A 158 -1.16 -2.03 16.59
C ILE A 158 -0.43 -2.04 17.94
N GLU A 159 -0.13 -3.23 18.43
CA GLU A 159 0.74 -3.45 19.59
C GLU A 159 2.21 -3.60 19.17
N ASP A 160 2.46 -4.23 18.01
CA ASP A 160 3.77 -4.33 17.36
C ASP A 160 3.62 -4.45 15.84
N MET A 161 4.56 -3.88 15.08
CA MET A 161 4.61 -4.00 13.63
C MET A 161 6.05 -4.06 13.13
N LEU A 162 6.35 -5.14 12.42
CA LEU A 162 7.64 -5.38 11.78
C LEU A 162 7.52 -5.30 10.26
N ILE A 163 8.26 -4.37 9.65
CA ILE A 163 8.39 -4.25 8.19
C ILE A 163 9.79 -4.74 7.80
N ARG A 164 9.89 -5.89 7.12
CA ARG A 164 11.17 -6.51 6.75
C ARG A 164 11.71 -5.90 5.45
N ILE A 165 12.16 -4.65 5.52
CA ILE A 165 12.58 -3.85 4.35
C ILE A 165 14.08 -3.48 4.35
N ASP A 166 14.80 -3.68 5.45
CA ASP A 166 16.17 -3.20 5.62
C ASP A 166 17.16 -3.69 4.55
N GLU A 167 17.06 -4.96 4.14
CA GLU A 167 17.92 -5.52 3.09
C GLU A 167 17.68 -4.81 1.75
N PHE A 168 16.42 -4.56 1.41
CA PHE A 168 16.04 -3.81 0.21
C PHE A 168 16.57 -2.38 0.28
N LEU A 169 16.36 -1.65 1.39
CA LEU A 169 16.88 -0.29 1.54
C LEU A 169 18.40 -0.24 1.42
N GLY A 170 19.10 -1.22 1.99
CA GLY A 170 20.55 -1.37 1.86
C GLY A 170 21.02 -1.57 0.41
N SER A 171 20.19 -2.19 -0.43
CA SER A 171 20.49 -2.38 -1.86
C SER A 171 20.45 -1.07 -2.67
N LEU A 172 19.67 -0.07 -2.22
CA LEU A 172 19.49 1.22 -2.91
C LEU A 172 20.69 2.17 -2.79
N VAL A 173 21.61 1.89 -1.87
CA VAL A 173 22.81 2.71 -1.59
C VAL A 173 23.84 2.68 -2.74
N ASN A 174 23.68 1.75 -3.69
CA ASN A 174 24.65 1.42 -4.73
C ASN A 174 24.55 2.30 -6.00
#